data_AF-A0A2G8SXC1-F1
#
_entry.id   AF-A0A2G8SXC1-F1
#
_cell.length_a   1.000
_cell.length_b   1.000
_cell.length_c   1.000
_cell.angle_alpha   90.00
_cell.angle_beta   90.00
_cell.angle_gamma   90.00
#
_symmetry.space_group_name_H-M   'P 1'
#
loop_
_entity.id
_entity.type
_entity.pdbx_description
1 polymer ?
#
loop_
_entity_poly.entity_id
_entity_poly.type
_entity_poly.pdbx_seq_one_letter_code
_entity_poly.pdbx_strand_id
1 'polypeptide(L)'
;MAARMPGLSVGLLLGAALLYALPQAFESGADKRGLCATLLAGLLAFFLLEKWATLQCTRRAALATHHASDAILIGAAFSARPELGLLAALALGAHPTSRAAGEFVTLPYRSLAAAAGLACYLTLERPLAWMPHVLVLASAGFLYIALSELVPKIQQPASHRDTIVQLLLLGIGMTVVLYFAVPGTSR
;
A
#
# COMPACT_ATOMS: atom_id res chain seq x y z
N MET A 1 -16.78 -20.04 13.11
CA MET A 1 -16.65 -19.53 11.73
C MET A 1 -15.98 -18.15 11.80
N ALA A 2 -14.69 -18.11 12.14
CA ALA A 2 -13.93 -16.86 12.31
C ALA A 2 -13.43 -16.38 10.92
N ALA A 3 -14.35 -15.87 10.12
CA ALA A 3 -14.05 -15.41 8.78
C ALA A 3 -13.65 -13.92 8.79
N ARG A 4 -12.40 -13.67 8.36
CA ARG A 4 -12.08 -12.59 7.40
C ARG A 4 -12.24 -11.13 7.84
N MET A 5 -11.52 -10.72 8.89
CA MET A 5 -11.31 -9.28 9.11
C MET A 5 -9.86 -8.87 8.78
N PRO A 6 -9.59 -8.36 7.56
CA PRO A 6 -8.31 -7.77 7.18
C PRO A 6 -8.10 -6.38 7.80
N GLY A 7 -8.80 -6.06 8.90
CA GLY A 7 -8.71 -4.74 9.54
C GLY A 7 -7.27 -4.36 9.89
N LEU A 8 -6.43 -5.35 10.22
CA LEU A 8 -5.01 -5.14 10.48
C LEU A 8 -4.23 -4.71 9.23
N SER A 9 -4.40 -5.40 8.10
CA SER A 9 -3.75 -5.04 6.82
C SER A 9 -4.20 -3.66 6.34
N VAL A 10 -5.50 -3.39 6.38
CA VAL A 10 -6.05 -2.05 6.03
C VAL A 10 -5.47 -0.99 6.96
N GLY A 11 -5.34 -1.28 8.25
CA GLY A 11 -4.77 -0.37 9.24
C GLY A 11 -3.30 -0.07 8.99
N LEU A 12 -2.50 -1.08 8.63
CA LEU A 12 -1.10 -0.93 8.25
C LEU A 12 -0.93 -0.09 6.97
N LEU A 13 -1.74 -0.34 5.94
CA LEU A 13 -1.68 0.42 4.68
C LEU A 13 -2.12 1.87 4.87
N LEU A 14 -3.24 2.09 5.56
CA LEU A 14 -3.76 3.42 5.83
C LEU A 14 -2.82 4.21 6.75
N GLY A 15 -2.23 3.54 7.76
CA GLY A 15 -1.18 4.11 8.60
C GLY A 15 0.06 4.49 7.80
N ALA A 16 0.58 3.59 6.96
CA ALA A 16 1.79 3.84 6.16
C ALA A 16 1.61 5.02 5.21
N ALA A 17 0.44 5.13 4.59
CA ALA A 17 0.09 6.25 3.73
C ALA A 17 -0.07 7.56 4.52
N LEU A 18 -0.98 7.61 5.49
CA LEU A 18 -1.43 8.85 6.12
C LEU A 18 -0.58 9.33 7.28
N LEU A 19 0.05 8.41 8.02
CA LEU A 19 0.79 8.74 9.24
C LEU A 19 2.30 8.81 9.03
N TYR A 20 2.79 8.38 7.85
CA TYR A 20 4.21 8.43 7.52
C TYR A 20 4.50 9.05 6.15
N ALA A 21 4.11 8.38 5.05
CA ALA A 21 4.64 8.72 3.73
C ALA A 21 4.09 10.05 3.22
N LEU A 22 2.79 10.31 3.42
CA LEU A 22 2.17 11.57 3.01
C LEU A 22 2.67 12.78 3.83
N PRO A 23 2.71 12.74 5.18
CA PRO A 23 3.32 13.81 5.98
C PRO A 23 4.77 14.09 5.59
N GLN A 24 5.59 13.05 5.44
CA GLN A 24 7.00 13.19 5.08
C GLN A 24 7.17 13.86 3.70
N ALA A 25 6.32 13.52 2.74
CA ALA A 25 6.35 14.18 1.43
C ALA A 25 5.97 15.67 1.54
N PHE A 26 4.98 16.03 2.35
CA PHE A 26 4.58 17.43 2.52
C PHE A 26 5.59 18.26 3.34
N GLU A 27 6.35 17.62 4.23
CA GLU A 27 7.42 18.25 5.01
C GLU A 27 8.74 18.42 4.22
N SER A 28 8.86 17.76 3.06
CA SER A 28 10.09 17.78 2.24
C SER A 28 10.44 19.13 1.58
N GLY A 29 9.55 20.12 1.65
CA GLY A 29 9.72 21.42 1.00
C GLY A 29 9.40 21.45 -0.50
N ALA A 30 8.95 20.33 -1.10
CA ALA A 30 8.46 20.31 -2.48
C ALA A 30 7.15 21.11 -2.66
N ASP A 31 6.85 21.51 -3.90
CA ASP A 31 5.62 22.23 -4.22
C ASP A 31 4.38 21.40 -3.85
N LYS A 32 3.60 21.89 -2.90
CA LYS A 32 2.41 21.22 -2.39
C LYS A 32 1.37 20.99 -3.48
N ARG A 33 1.25 21.90 -4.46
CA ARG A 33 0.32 21.73 -5.58
C ARG A 33 0.76 20.56 -6.47
N GLY A 34 2.04 20.48 -6.81
CA GLY A 34 2.64 19.34 -7.50
C GLY A 34 2.46 18.01 -6.76
N LEU A 35 2.65 18.00 -5.45
CA LEU A 35 2.39 16.81 -4.62
C LEU A 35 0.91 16.40 -4.64
N CYS A 36 -0.02 17.33 -4.45
CA CYS A 36 -1.45 17.03 -4.55
C CYS A 36 -1.84 16.52 -5.96
N ALA A 37 -1.28 17.11 -7.02
CA ALA A 37 -1.50 16.65 -8.39
C ALA A 37 -0.97 15.22 -8.59
N THR A 38 0.19 14.90 -8.01
CA THR A 38 0.78 13.57 -8.05
C THR A 38 -0.07 12.55 -7.29
N LEU A 39 -0.62 12.93 -6.13
CA LEU A 39 -1.52 12.09 -5.35
C LEU A 39 -2.77 11.74 -6.16
N LEU A 40 -3.39 12.77 -6.76
CA LEU A 40 -4.59 12.61 -7.59
C LEU A 40 -4.30 11.77 -8.84
N ALA A 41 -3.22 12.08 -9.56
CA ALA A 41 -2.79 11.32 -10.72
C ALA A 41 -2.51 9.86 -10.36
N GLY A 42 -1.87 9.60 -9.21
CA GLY A 42 -1.64 8.26 -8.69
C GLY A 42 -2.94 7.52 -8.41
N LEU A 43 -3.89 8.13 -7.69
CA LEU A 43 -5.20 7.53 -7.42
C LEU A 43 -5.97 7.22 -8.70
N LEU A 44 -5.98 8.15 -9.66
CA LEU A 44 -6.59 7.94 -10.98
C LEU A 44 -5.89 6.82 -11.76
N ALA A 45 -4.57 6.75 -11.71
CA ALA A 45 -3.80 5.70 -12.37
C ALA A 45 -4.11 4.33 -11.77
N PHE A 46 -4.11 4.18 -10.44
CA PHE A 46 -4.49 2.92 -9.77
C PHE A 46 -5.93 2.51 -10.10
N PHE A 47 -6.86 3.47 -10.09
CA PHE A 47 -8.23 3.23 -10.52
C PHE A 47 -8.32 2.75 -11.98
N LEU A 48 -7.63 3.42 -12.91
CA LEU A 48 -7.62 3.05 -14.32
C LEU A 48 -6.95 1.69 -14.54
N LEU A 49 -5.88 1.38 -13.80
CA LEU A 49 -5.20 0.09 -13.85
C LEU A 49 -6.13 -1.04 -13.38
N GLU A 50 -6.84 -0.87 -12.25
CA GLU A 50 -7.81 -1.87 -11.78
C GLU A 50 -9.02 -1.96 -12.72
N LYS A 51 -9.51 -0.84 -13.24
CA LYS A 51 -10.62 -0.82 -14.18
C LYS A 51 -10.25 -1.54 -15.47
N TRP A 52 -9.07 -1.26 -16.02
CA TRP A 52 -8.56 -1.91 -17.21
C TRP A 52 -8.34 -3.40 -16.98
N ALA A 53 -7.76 -3.78 -15.85
CA ALA A 53 -7.63 -5.17 -15.40
C ALA A 53 -8.98 -5.90 -15.42
N THR A 54 -10.01 -5.28 -14.85
CA THR A 54 -11.38 -5.83 -14.80
C THR A 54 -12.02 -5.91 -16.18
N LEU A 55 -11.69 -4.99 -17.08
CA LEU A 55 -12.17 -4.99 -18.47
C LEU A 55 -11.46 -6.03 -19.34
N GLN A 56 -10.33 -6.60 -18.91
CA GLN A 56 -9.66 -7.66 -19.66
C GLN A 56 -10.47 -8.95 -19.56
N CYS A 57 -10.90 -9.47 -20.72
CA CYS A 57 -11.70 -10.70 -20.80
C CYS A 57 -10.91 -11.96 -20.34
N THR A 58 -9.57 -11.87 -20.27
CA THR A 58 -8.68 -12.93 -19.77
C THR A 58 -8.27 -12.69 -18.32
N ARG A 59 -8.75 -13.57 -17.42
CA ARG A 59 -8.45 -13.60 -15.98
C ARG A 59 -6.95 -13.46 -15.62
N ARG A 60 -6.04 -13.94 -16.49
CA ARG A 60 -4.57 -13.89 -16.30
C ARG A 60 -3.99 -12.47 -16.34
N ALA A 61 -4.51 -11.60 -17.19
CA ALA A 61 -3.98 -10.25 -17.32
C ALA A 61 -4.47 -9.33 -16.18
N ALA A 62 -5.69 -9.56 -15.70
CA ALA A 62 -6.21 -8.92 -14.49
C ALA A 62 -5.40 -9.30 -13.23
N LEU A 63 -4.92 -10.54 -13.16
CA LEU A 63 -4.02 -11.00 -12.09
C LEU A 63 -2.64 -10.33 -12.17
N ALA A 64 -2.08 -10.20 -13.38
CA ALA A 64 -0.77 -9.60 -13.59
C ALA A 64 -0.70 -8.12 -13.15
N THR A 65 -1.76 -7.35 -13.40
CA THR A 65 -1.84 -5.93 -12.99
C THR A 65 -1.90 -5.75 -11.47
N HIS A 66 -2.60 -6.64 -10.75
CA HIS A 66 -2.64 -6.61 -9.29
C HIS A 66 -1.29 -6.93 -8.66
N HIS A 67 -0.59 -7.96 -9.13
CA HIS A 67 0.75 -8.28 -8.65
C HIS A 67 1.76 -7.17 -8.98
N ALA A 68 1.60 -6.52 -10.14
CA ALA A 68 2.44 -5.39 -10.53
C ALA A 68 2.22 -4.17 -9.63
N SER A 69 0.97 -3.82 -9.31
CA SER A 69 0.68 -2.70 -8.38
C SER A 69 1.24 -2.96 -6.99
N ASP A 70 1.07 -4.17 -6.45
CA ASP A 70 1.58 -4.55 -5.13
C ASP A 70 3.12 -4.48 -5.08
N ALA A 71 3.78 -4.96 -6.14
CA ALA A 71 5.24 -4.92 -6.28
C ALA A 71 5.79 -3.49 -6.37
N ILE A 72 5.16 -2.62 -7.18
CA ILE A 72 5.54 -1.21 -7.31
C ILE A 72 5.42 -0.51 -5.95
N LEU A 73 4.35 -0.78 -5.20
CA LEU A 73 4.11 -0.18 -3.90
C LEU A 73 5.11 -0.65 -2.84
N ILE A 74 5.44 -1.94 -2.82
CA ILE A 74 6.48 -2.48 -1.94
C ILE A 74 7.85 -1.87 -2.30
N GLY A 75 8.18 -1.78 -3.59
CA GLY A 75 9.42 -1.15 -4.06
C GLY A 75 9.53 0.33 -3.68
N ALA A 76 8.44 1.09 -3.85
CA ALA A 76 8.38 2.49 -3.46
C ALA A 76 8.54 2.66 -1.94
N ALA A 77 7.93 1.78 -1.14
CA ALA A 77 8.09 1.76 0.31
C ALA A 77 9.52 1.42 0.74
N PHE A 78 10.18 0.43 0.11
CA PHE A 78 11.59 0.12 0.36
C PHE A 78 12.53 1.27 -0.03
N SER A 79 12.24 1.98 -1.13
CA SER A 79 12.99 3.17 -1.53
C SER A 79 12.87 4.29 -0.49
N ALA A 80 11.68 4.46 0.10
CA ALA A 80 11.48 5.38 1.21
C ALA A 80 12.25 4.95 2.47
N ARG A 81 11.97 3.74 2.97
CA ARG A 81 12.64 3.12 4.11
C ARG A 81 12.52 1.58 4.11
N PRO A 82 13.55 0.84 4.56
CA PRO A 82 13.49 -0.61 4.71
C PRO A 82 12.37 -1.11 5.62
N GLU A 83 12.11 -0.41 6.74
CA GLU A 83 11.10 -0.82 7.72
C GLU A 83 9.68 -0.73 7.14
N LEU A 84 9.42 0.30 6.33
CA LEU A 84 8.14 0.47 5.65
C LEU A 84 7.94 -0.50 4.51
N GLY A 85 9.00 -0.78 3.76
CA GLY A 85 9.00 -1.83 2.75
C GLY A 85 8.60 -3.18 3.35
N LEU A 86 9.14 -3.51 4.53
CA LEU A 86 8.79 -4.72 5.26
C LEU A 86 7.33 -4.70 5.76
N LEU A 87 6.88 -3.60 6.37
CA LEU A 87 5.49 -3.47 6.83
C LEU A 87 4.48 -3.54 5.68
N ALA A 88 4.77 -2.91 4.55
CA ALA A 88 3.94 -2.98 3.35
C ALA A 88 3.90 -4.40 2.80
N ALA A 89 5.06 -5.07 2.66
CA ALA A 89 5.13 -6.46 2.20
C ALA A 89 4.34 -7.41 3.11
N LEU A 90 4.41 -7.23 4.42
CA LEU A 90 3.63 -8.00 5.39
C LEU A 90 2.14 -7.68 5.31
N ALA A 91 1.76 -6.41 5.19
CA ALA A 91 0.36 -5.98 5.11
C ALA A 91 -0.34 -6.51 3.84
N LEU A 92 0.31 -6.38 2.69
CA LEU A 92 -0.15 -6.88 1.39
C LEU A 92 -0.13 -8.42 1.32
N GLY A 93 0.89 -9.06 1.89
CA GLY A 93 0.98 -10.52 1.97
C GLY A 93 -0.07 -11.14 2.90
N ALA A 94 -0.41 -10.45 3.99
CA ALA A 94 -1.45 -10.87 4.93
C ALA A 94 -2.87 -10.54 4.45
N HIS A 95 -3.02 -9.79 3.36
CA HIS A 95 -4.32 -9.39 2.83
C HIS A 95 -5.04 -10.59 2.17
N PRO A 96 -6.13 -11.12 2.77
CA PRO A 96 -6.76 -12.38 2.36
C PRO A 96 -7.62 -12.28 1.08
N THR A 97 -7.81 -11.07 0.55
CA THR A 97 -8.44 -10.83 -0.77
C THR A 97 -7.40 -10.68 -1.87
N SER A 98 -6.12 -10.46 -1.53
CA SER A 98 -5.03 -10.78 -2.44
C SER A 98 -5.03 -12.31 -2.55
N ARG A 99 -5.55 -12.84 -3.66
CA ARG A 99 -5.39 -14.27 -3.99
C ARG A 99 -3.90 -14.66 -4.10
N ALA A 100 -3.03 -13.66 -4.01
CA ALA A 100 -1.59 -13.72 -3.88
C ALA A 100 -1.08 -14.40 -2.61
N ALA A 101 -1.83 -14.49 -1.50
CA ALA A 101 -1.36 -15.23 -0.31
C ALA A 101 -1.04 -16.73 -0.60
N GLY A 102 -1.61 -17.32 -1.65
CA GLY A 102 -1.27 -18.67 -2.11
C GLY A 102 -0.19 -18.74 -3.20
N GLU A 103 -0.02 -17.69 -4.01
CA GLU A 103 0.91 -17.67 -5.16
C GLU A 103 2.20 -16.87 -4.89
N PHE A 104 2.26 -16.07 -3.83
CA PHE A 104 3.51 -15.52 -3.27
C PHE A 104 4.46 -16.63 -2.81
N VAL A 105 4.01 -17.87 -2.66
CA VAL A 105 4.89 -19.02 -2.38
C VAL A 105 5.58 -19.55 -3.65
N THR A 106 5.10 -19.19 -4.86
CA THR A 106 5.76 -19.60 -6.11
C THR A 106 6.85 -18.59 -6.52
N LEU A 107 8.03 -19.14 -6.80
CA LEU A 107 9.32 -18.43 -6.93
C LEU A 107 9.41 -17.28 -7.97
N PRO A 108 8.71 -17.26 -9.13
CA PRO A 108 9.02 -16.28 -10.18
C PRO A 108 8.46 -14.88 -9.95
N TYR A 109 7.36 -14.71 -9.21
CA TYR A 109 6.76 -13.39 -9.00
C TYR A 109 7.35 -12.65 -7.79
N ARG A 110 7.84 -13.37 -6.77
CA ARG A 110 8.64 -12.79 -5.69
C ARG A 110 9.94 -12.20 -6.20
N SER A 111 10.61 -12.90 -7.11
CA SER A 111 11.84 -12.42 -7.73
C SER A 111 11.57 -11.28 -8.70
N LEU A 112 10.46 -11.24 -9.43
CA LEU A 112 10.12 -10.12 -10.31
C LEU A 112 9.72 -8.86 -9.54
N ALA A 113 8.94 -9.00 -8.45
CA ALA A 113 8.58 -7.89 -7.58
C ALA A 113 9.78 -7.37 -6.79
N ALA A 114 10.59 -8.27 -6.23
CA ALA A 114 11.84 -7.90 -5.58
C ALA A 114 12.85 -7.34 -6.59
N ALA A 115 12.92 -7.85 -7.82
CA ALA A 115 13.78 -7.30 -8.87
C ALA A 115 13.26 -5.96 -9.40
N ALA A 116 11.95 -5.71 -9.45
CA ALA A 116 11.39 -4.40 -9.81
C ALA A 116 11.61 -3.38 -8.70
N GLY A 117 11.42 -3.77 -7.43
CA GLY A 117 11.73 -2.94 -6.27
C GLY A 117 13.24 -2.67 -6.12
N LEU A 118 14.07 -3.70 -6.32
CA LEU A 118 15.53 -3.59 -6.34
C LEU A 118 16.01 -2.82 -7.56
N ALA A 119 15.45 -3.04 -8.75
CA ALA A 119 15.78 -2.24 -9.93
C ALA A 119 15.39 -0.78 -9.71
N CYS A 120 14.21 -0.49 -9.15
CA CYS A 120 13.81 0.87 -8.78
C CYS A 120 14.78 1.47 -7.75
N TYR A 121 15.15 0.72 -6.71
CA TYR A 121 16.15 1.12 -5.71
C TYR A 121 17.55 1.37 -6.31
N LEU A 122 17.97 0.55 -7.27
CA LEU A 122 19.30 0.60 -7.90
C LEU A 122 19.39 1.59 -9.07
N THR A 123 18.30 1.85 -9.81
CA THR A 123 18.27 2.79 -10.95
C THR A 123 17.91 4.21 -10.56
N LEU A 124 17.35 4.43 -9.37
CA LEU A 124 17.23 5.78 -8.80
C LEU A 124 18.58 6.23 -8.25
N GLU A 125 19.54 6.51 -9.13
CA GLU A 125 20.63 7.44 -8.83
C GLU A 125 19.99 8.81 -8.52
N ARG A 126 19.84 9.13 -7.23
CA ARG A 126 18.93 10.19 -6.76
C ARG A 126 19.42 11.60 -7.09
N PRO A 127 18.65 12.41 -7.85
CA PRO A 127 18.38 13.77 -7.41
C PRO A 127 17.39 13.70 -6.24
N LEU A 128 17.76 14.27 -5.09
CA LEU A 128 16.94 14.39 -3.88
C LEU A 128 15.52 14.96 -4.13
N ALA A 129 15.32 15.64 -5.27
CA ALA A 129 14.11 16.33 -5.67
C ALA A 129 12.89 15.43 -5.98
N TRP A 130 13.08 14.16 -6.37
CA TRP A 130 11.96 13.29 -6.81
C TRP A 130 11.35 12.46 -5.68
N MET A 131 12.06 12.29 -4.57
CA MET A 131 11.62 11.48 -3.43
C MET A 131 10.21 11.84 -2.92
N PRO A 132 9.82 13.12 -2.80
CA PRO A 132 8.50 13.49 -2.31
C PRO A 132 7.38 12.99 -3.22
N HIS A 133 7.61 12.98 -4.53
CA HIS A 133 6.64 12.51 -5.52
C HIS A 133 6.51 10.98 -5.48
N VAL A 134 7.61 10.25 -5.25
CA VAL A 134 7.59 8.80 -5.05
C VAL A 134 6.83 8.41 -3.78
N LEU A 135 7.05 9.13 -2.68
CA LEU A 135 6.31 8.94 -1.42
C LEU A 135 4.81 9.17 -1.61
N VAL A 136 4.44 10.25 -2.31
CA VAL A 136 3.03 10.53 -2.62
C VAL A 136 2.42 9.45 -3.51
N LEU A 137 3.14 8.98 -4.52
CA LEU A 137 2.68 7.90 -5.39
C LEU A 137 2.47 6.60 -4.61
N ALA A 138 3.37 6.27 -3.68
CA ALA A 138 3.22 5.13 -2.78
C ALA A 138 1.99 5.28 -1.87
N SER A 139 1.81 6.47 -1.26
CA SER A 139 0.63 6.79 -0.46
C SER A 139 -0.66 6.66 -1.26
N ALA A 140 -0.67 7.06 -2.53
CA ALA A 140 -1.83 6.92 -3.42
C ALA A 140 -2.27 5.46 -3.56
N GLY A 141 -1.33 4.54 -3.82
CA GLY A 141 -1.67 3.13 -3.98
C GLY A 141 -2.06 2.45 -2.68
N PHE A 142 -1.40 2.77 -1.55
CA PHE A 142 -1.82 2.28 -0.24
C PHE A 142 -3.22 2.76 0.14
N LEU A 143 -3.54 4.04 -0.11
CA LEU A 143 -4.89 4.58 0.09
C LEU A 143 -5.90 3.88 -0.79
N TYR A 144 -5.58 3.69 -2.07
CA TYR A 144 -6.47 3.04 -3.02
C TYR A 144 -6.82 1.61 -2.60
N ILE A 145 -5.82 0.80 -2.24
CA ILE A 145 -6.02 -0.58 -1.77
C ILE A 145 -6.81 -0.61 -0.46
N ALA A 146 -6.42 0.21 0.52
CA ALA A 146 -7.11 0.27 1.81
C ALA A 146 -8.58 0.67 1.66
N LEU A 147 -8.88 1.65 0.80
CA LEU A 147 -10.24 2.14 0.58
C LEU A 147 -11.08 1.17 -0.25
N SER A 148 -10.51 0.52 -1.27
CA SER A 148 -11.23 -0.46 -2.10
C SER A 148 -11.64 -1.69 -1.30
N GLU A 149 -10.92 -2.02 -0.22
CA GLU A 149 -11.31 -3.06 0.73
C GLU A 149 -12.30 -2.59 1.80
N LEU A 150 -12.11 -1.37 2.31
CA LEU A 150 -12.87 -0.86 3.44
C LEU A 150 -14.30 -0.46 3.04
N VAL A 151 -14.46 0.21 1.89
CA VAL A 151 -15.75 0.75 1.44
C VAL A 151 -16.80 -0.36 1.22
N PRO A 152 -16.51 -1.47 0.50
CA PRO A 152 -17.49 -2.54 0.33
C PRO A 152 -17.92 -3.20 1.65
N LYS A 153 -17.05 -3.19 2.66
CA LYS A 153 -17.34 -3.80 3.97
C LYS A 153 -18.25 -2.95 4.83
N ILE A 154 -18.07 -1.63 4.79
CA ILE A 154 -18.96 -0.69 5.50
C ILE A 154 -20.39 -0.81 4.97
N GLN A 155 -20.54 -1.14 3.67
CA GLN A 155 -21.85 -1.30 3.03
C GLN A 155 -22.53 -2.66 3.31
N GLN A 156 -21.81 -3.64 3.86
CA GLN A 156 -22.36 -4.94 4.20
C GLN A 156 -22.97 -4.94 5.61
N PRO A 157 -24.13 -5.60 5.82
CA PRO A 157 -24.68 -5.77 7.16
C PRO A 157 -23.70 -6.56 8.04
N ALA A 158 -23.24 -5.96 9.14
CA ALA A 158 -22.30 -6.57 10.08
C ALA A 158 -22.86 -6.52 11.50
N SER A 159 -22.48 -7.51 12.32
CA SER A 159 -22.79 -7.48 13.76
C SER A 159 -22.02 -6.37 14.46
N HIS A 160 -22.55 -5.81 15.54
CA HIS A 160 -21.83 -4.82 16.36
C HIS A 160 -20.47 -5.33 16.85
N ARG A 161 -20.36 -6.64 17.18
CA ARG A 161 -19.08 -7.26 17.57
C ARG A 161 -18.07 -7.23 16.43
N ASP A 162 -18.53 -7.49 15.22
CA ASP A 162 -17.71 -7.50 14.00
C ASP A 162 -17.16 -6.09 13.72
N THR A 163 -18.00 -5.07 13.83
CA THR A 163 -17.57 -3.67 13.67
C THR A 163 -16.52 -3.27 14.72
N ILE A 164 -16.71 -3.65 15.99
CA ILE A 164 -15.74 -3.34 17.06
C ILE A 164 -14.41 -4.05 16.80
N VAL A 165 -14.43 -5.33 16.44
CA VAL A 165 -13.21 -6.09 16.11
C VAL A 165 -12.48 -5.46 14.93
N GLN A 166 -13.21 -5.07 13.88
CA GLN A 166 -12.63 -4.41 12.71
C GLN A 166 -11.99 -3.06 13.09
N LEU A 167 -12.67 -2.23 13.90
CA LEU A 167 -12.14 -0.95 14.35
C LEU A 167 -10.87 -1.12 15.19
N LEU A 168 -10.86 -2.09 16.11
CA LEU A 168 -9.69 -2.40 16.93
C LEU A 168 -8.52 -2.87 16.07
N LEU A 169 -8.74 -3.78 15.12
CA LEU A 169 -7.69 -4.25 14.22
C LEU A 169 -7.14 -3.14 13.33
N LEU A 170 -8.01 -2.24 12.84
CA LEU A 170 -7.60 -1.05 12.09
C LEU A 170 -6.71 -0.14 12.93
N GLY A 171 -7.14 0.16 14.16
CA GLY A 171 -6.39 0.98 15.10
C GLY A 171 -5.04 0.35 15.48
N ILE A 172 -5.00 -0.97 15.69
CA ILE A 172 -3.76 -1.70 15.98
C ILE A 172 -2.80 -1.56 14.80
N GLY A 173 -3.25 -1.76 13.57
CA GLY A 173 -2.41 -1.60 12.38
C GLY A 173 -1.81 -0.19 12.25
N MET A 174 -2.64 0.84 12.47
CA MET A 174 -2.16 2.23 12.47
C MET A 174 -1.16 2.52 13.60
N THR A 175 -1.41 1.98 14.79
CA THR A 175 -0.52 2.14 15.95
C THR A 175 0.84 1.48 15.72
N VAL A 176 0.86 0.29 15.09
CA VAL A 176 2.10 -0.38 14.69
C VAL A 176 2.89 0.52 13.74
N VAL A 177 2.25 1.10 12.72
CA VAL A 177 2.94 2.04 11.83
C VAL A 177 3.47 3.24 12.59
N LEU A 178 2.67 3.88 13.45
CA LEU A 178 3.15 5.02 14.24
C LEU A 178 4.40 4.67 15.05
N TYR A 179 4.43 3.48 15.67
CA TYR A 179 5.57 3.05 16.49
C TYR A 179 6.85 2.81 15.66
N PHE A 180 6.74 2.20 14.47
CA PHE A 180 7.90 1.84 13.65
C PHE A 180 8.31 2.91 12.65
N ALA A 181 7.35 3.65 12.11
CA ALA A 181 7.55 4.59 11.02
C ALA A 181 7.91 5.97 11.53
N VAL A 182 7.26 6.46 12.59
CA VAL A 182 7.70 7.67 13.27
C VAL A 182 8.85 7.26 14.17
N PRO A 183 10.11 7.63 13.86
CA PRO A 183 11.16 7.39 14.82
C PRO A 183 10.78 8.18 16.08
N GLY A 184 10.58 7.50 17.21
CA GLY A 184 10.69 8.17 18.49
C GLY A 184 11.99 8.98 18.47
N THR A 185 12.03 10.22 18.92
CA THR A 185 12.02 10.51 20.36
C THR A 185 12.51 9.30 21.17
N SER A 186 13.71 8.83 20.84
CA SER A 186 14.52 7.97 21.68
C SER A 186 15.88 8.68 21.81
N ARG A 187 15.95 9.48 22.89
CA ARG A 187 17.06 10.26 23.46
C ARG A 187 17.14 11.73 23.05
#